data_AF-A0A838HK02-F1
#
_entry.id   AF-A0A838HK02-F1
#
_cell.length_a   1.000
_cell.length_b   1.000
_cell.length_c   1.000
_cell.angle_alpha   90.00
_cell.angle_beta   90.00
_cell.angle_gamma   90.00
#
_symmetry.space_group_name_H-M   'P 1'
#
loop_
_entity.id
_entity.type
_entity.pdbx_description
1 polymer ?
#
loop_
_entity_poly.entity_id
_entity_poly.type
_entity_poly.pdbx_seq_one_letter_code
_entity_poly.pdbx_strand_id
1 'polypeptide(L)'
;MKILAALALLVLPAILQGQGTAPAQLRQLFADEWEHTLRENPTFATSVGDRRFDNRLSSVGLADQQRRLAAEREFLRRLRAIDRAALSRGDQLNYDIFLRLKQDEIGQYEHRSYLIPITNREGFHTSFPQLPDRVPLATVRDYESYIARLRAFRSYAQQHIELMREGIRTGMVLP
;
A
#
# COMPACT_ATOMS: atom_id res chain seq x y z
N MET A 1 51.33 -30.80 -39.56
CA MET A 1 50.60 -31.93 -38.95
C MET A 1 50.68 -31.77 -37.43
N LYS A 2 49.53 -31.86 -36.72
CA LYS A 2 49.26 -31.53 -35.28
C LYS A 2 48.96 -30.03 -35.05
N ILE A 3 47.71 -29.53 -35.11
CA ILE A 3 46.54 -29.63 -34.18
C ILE A 3 46.90 -29.31 -32.72
N LEU A 4 46.41 -28.17 -32.21
CA LEU A 4 45.61 -28.07 -30.97
C LEU A 4 45.20 -26.61 -30.72
N ALA A 5 43.94 -26.31 -31.03
CA ALA A 5 43.25 -25.09 -30.60
C ALA A 5 42.85 -25.25 -29.13
N ALA A 6 43.39 -24.43 -28.24
CA ALA A 6 42.98 -24.36 -26.84
C ALA A 6 41.78 -23.41 -26.72
N LEU A 7 40.59 -23.99 -26.65
CA LEU A 7 39.34 -23.29 -26.37
C LEU A 7 39.33 -22.94 -24.87
N ALA A 8 39.61 -21.70 -24.51
CA ALA A 8 39.47 -21.21 -23.15
C ALA A 8 37.97 -21.04 -22.84
N LEU A 9 37.39 -22.02 -22.15
CA LEU A 9 36.00 -21.97 -21.69
C LEU A 9 35.91 -20.99 -20.51
N LEU A 10 35.41 -19.78 -20.78
CA LEU A 10 35.15 -18.76 -19.78
C LEU A 10 33.89 -19.15 -18.98
N VAL A 11 34.05 -19.87 -17.88
CA VAL A 11 32.95 -20.13 -16.94
C VAL A 11 32.76 -18.86 -16.11
N LEU A 12 31.87 -17.97 -16.56
CA LEU A 12 31.34 -16.92 -15.69
C LEU A 12 30.49 -17.61 -14.60
N PRO A 13 30.80 -17.44 -13.31
CA PRO A 13 29.88 -17.87 -12.27
C PRO A 13 28.63 -17.01 -12.42
N ALA A 14 27.52 -17.64 -12.79
CA ALA A 14 26.21 -17.04 -12.65
C ALA A 14 26.06 -16.68 -11.17
N ILE A 15 26.02 -15.38 -10.87
CA ILE A 15 25.60 -14.89 -9.56
C ILE A 15 24.12 -15.22 -9.46
N LEU A 16 23.82 -16.45 -9.03
CA LEU A 16 22.53 -16.77 -8.44
C LEU A 16 22.45 -15.90 -7.18
N GLN A 17 21.87 -14.72 -7.32
CA GLN A 17 21.25 -14.06 -6.18
C GLN A 17 20.14 -15.02 -5.75
N GLY A 18 20.48 -15.88 -4.78
CA GLY A 18 19.56 -16.85 -4.20
C GLY A 18 18.39 -16.06 -3.65
N GLN A 19 17.28 -16.05 -4.38
CA GLN A 19 16.04 -15.62 -3.79
C GLN A 19 15.81 -16.55 -2.60
N GLY A 20 15.51 -15.97 -1.42
CA GLY A 20 15.25 -16.76 -0.21
C GLY A 20 14.18 -17.82 -0.46
N THR A 21 14.06 -18.80 0.44
CA THR A 21 13.03 -19.85 0.32
C THR A 21 11.63 -19.25 0.13
N ALA A 22 10.71 -19.95 -0.55
CA ALA A 22 9.35 -19.46 -0.78
C ALA A 22 8.65 -18.92 0.51
N PRO A 23 8.77 -19.58 1.68
CA PRO A 23 8.27 -19.02 2.93
C PRO A 23 8.96 -17.71 3.36
N ALA A 24 10.27 -17.57 3.14
CA ALA A 24 10.99 -16.34 3.46
C ALA A 24 10.58 -15.19 2.53
N GLN A 25 10.39 -15.47 1.23
CA GLN A 25 9.87 -14.49 0.26
C GLN A 25 8.46 -14.02 0.64
N LEU A 26 7.59 -14.95 1.05
CA LEU A 26 6.22 -14.62 1.45
C LEU A 26 6.20 -13.73 2.69
N ARG A 27 6.99 -14.06 3.72
CA ARG A 27 7.11 -13.22 4.92
C ARG A 27 7.66 -11.83 4.61
N GLN A 28 8.68 -11.75 3.75
CA GLN A 28 9.23 -10.45 3.34
C GLN A 28 8.19 -9.63 2.56
N LEU A 29 7.43 -10.27 1.68
CA LEU A 29 6.36 -9.61 0.94
C LEU A 29 5.31 -8.99 1.88
N PHE A 30 4.87 -9.73 2.90
CA PHE A 30 3.93 -9.22 3.90
C PHE A 30 4.54 -8.07 4.72
N ALA A 31 5.81 -8.16 5.10
CA ALA A 31 6.48 -7.08 5.81
C ALA A 31 6.58 -5.80 4.96
N ASP A 32 6.91 -5.94 3.67
CA ASP A 32 7.01 -4.81 2.75
C ASP A 32 5.65 -4.15 2.50
N GLU A 33 4.59 -4.96 2.33
CA GLU A 33 3.24 -4.45 2.16
C GLU A 33 2.74 -3.75 3.41
N TRP A 34 3.02 -4.30 4.59
CA TRP A 34 2.69 -3.66 5.86
C TRP A 34 3.34 -2.29 6.00
N GLU A 35 4.66 -2.19 5.72
CA GLU A 35 5.38 -0.92 5.75
C GLU A 35 4.88 0.08 4.70
N HIS A 36 4.44 -0.40 3.53
CA HIS A 36 3.79 0.43 2.52
C HIS A 36 2.47 0.98 3.04
N THR A 37 1.61 0.13 3.59
CA THR A 37 0.30 0.47 4.15
C THR A 37 0.43 1.51 5.27
N LEU A 38 1.37 1.35 6.20
CA LEU A 38 1.62 2.31 7.28
C LEU A 38 2.04 3.69 6.74
N ARG A 39 2.86 3.73 5.69
CA ARG A 39 3.29 4.97 5.07
C ARG A 39 2.18 5.67 4.29
N GLU A 40 1.36 4.89 3.57
CA GLU A 40 0.23 5.41 2.79
C GLU A 40 -0.97 5.82 3.67
N ASN A 41 -1.06 5.29 4.90
CA ASN A 41 -2.15 5.59 5.82
C ASN A 41 -1.62 6.05 7.19
N PRO A 42 -1.12 7.30 7.31
CA PRO A 42 -0.56 7.82 8.55
C PRO A 42 -1.50 7.77 9.76
N THR A 43 -2.81 7.94 9.55
CA THR A 43 -3.80 7.86 10.63
C THR A 43 -3.99 6.42 11.12
N PHE A 44 -3.98 5.45 10.21
CA PHE A 44 -3.97 4.04 10.59
C PHE A 44 -2.68 3.66 11.29
N ALA A 45 -1.52 4.14 10.82
CA ALA A 45 -0.23 3.93 11.47
C ALA A 45 -0.25 4.37 12.94
N THR A 46 -0.77 5.58 13.23
CA THR A 46 -0.96 6.03 14.62
C THR A 46 -1.86 5.07 15.40
N SER A 47 -2.97 4.60 14.81
CA SER A 47 -3.95 3.72 15.50
C SER A 47 -3.39 2.35 15.90
N VAL A 48 -2.38 1.86 15.18
CA VAL A 48 -1.69 0.59 15.49
C VAL A 48 -0.39 0.80 16.25
N GLY A 49 -0.13 2.02 16.74
CA GLY A 49 1.00 2.36 17.60
C GLY A 49 2.27 2.81 16.87
N ASP A 50 2.26 2.92 15.54
CA ASP A 50 3.38 3.46 14.78
C ASP A 50 3.35 5.00 14.75
N ARG A 51 4.37 5.59 15.38
CA ARG A 51 4.47 7.02 15.68
C ARG A 51 5.32 7.80 14.68
N ARG A 52 5.76 7.16 13.59
CA ARG A 52 6.64 7.75 12.55
C ARG A 52 5.93 8.80 11.69
N PHE A 53 4.61 8.72 11.56
CA PHE A 53 3.81 9.56 10.64
C PHE A 53 2.72 10.39 11.33
N ASP A 54 2.81 10.58 12.65
CA ASP A 54 1.76 11.23 13.46
C ASP A 54 1.41 12.65 13.04
N ASN A 55 2.34 13.35 12.39
CA ASN A 55 2.16 14.73 11.93
C ASN A 55 1.59 14.85 10.51
N ARG A 56 1.14 13.73 9.90
CA ARG A 56 0.69 13.69 8.50
C ARG A 56 -0.75 13.21 8.36
N LEU A 57 -1.38 13.67 7.29
CA LEU A 57 -2.56 13.05 6.69
C LEU A 57 -2.14 12.35 5.39
N SER A 58 -2.95 11.41 4.93
CA SER A 58 -2.75 10.77 3.63
C SER A 58 -2.87 11.79 2.49
N SER A 59 -2.06 11.63 1.44
CA SER A 59 -2.32 12.28 0.16
C SER A 59 -3.25 11.38 -0.66
N VAL A 60 -4.30 11.96 -1.25
CA VAL A 60 -5.42 11.22 -1.85
C VAL A 60 -5.73 11.67 -3.29
N GLY A 61 -4.93 12.55 -3.89
CA GLY A 61 -5.18 13.04 -5.24
C GLY A 61 -5.10 11.93 -6.29
N LEU A 62 -5.54 12.20 -7.52
CA LEU A 62 -5.56 11.20 -8.60
C LEU A 62 -4.20 10.52 -8.84
N ALA A 63 -3.11 11.29 -8.78
CA ALA A 63 -1.76 10.76 -8.91
C ALA A 63 -1.40 9.78 -7.77
N ASP A 64 -1.88 10.03 -6.54
CA ASP A 64 -1.70 9.12 -5.42
C ASP A 64 -2.48 7.82 -5.63
N GLN A 65 -3.71 7.89 -6.15
CA GLN A 65 -4.49 6.70 -6.47
C GLN A 65 -3.81 5.83 -7.53
N GLN A 66 -3.26 6.46 -8.58
CA GLN A 66 -2.50 5.74 -9.61
C GLN A 66 -1.22 5.10 -9.06
N ARG A 67 -0.50 5.83 -8.19
CA ARG A 67 0.71 5.32 -7.52
C ARG A 67 0.40 4.12 -6.63
N ARG A 68 -0.71 4.15 -5.89
CA ARG A 68 -1.16 3.04 -5.06
C ARG A 68 -1.58 1.83 -5.89
N LEU A 69 -2.36 2.03 -6.97
CA LEU A 69 -2.70 0.95 -7.90
C LEU A 69 -1.44 0.28 -8.48
N ALA A 70 -0.41 1.06 -8.83
CA ALA A 70 0.85 0.51 -9.30
C ALA A 70 1.55 -0.34 -8.23
N ALA A 71 1.54 0.11 -6.96
CA ALA A 71 2.07 -0.65 -5.84
C ALA A 71 1.29 -1.96 -5.61
N GLU A 72 -0.05 -1.94 -5.63
CA GLU A 72 -0.85 -3.16 -5.47
C GLU A 72 -0.59 -4.19 -6.56
N ARG A 73 -0.46 -3.73 -7.81
CA ARG A 73 -0.09 -4.60 -8.94
C ARG A 73 1.30 -5.20 -8.76
N GLU A 74 2.25 -4.44 -8.22
CA GLU A 74 3.58 -4.93 -7.92
C GLU A 74 3.56 -5.98 -6.81
N PHE A 75 2.81 -5.76 -5.71
CA PHE A 75 2.65 -6.76 -4.65
C PHE A 75 2.01 -8.05 -5.17
N LEU A 76 0.96 -7.94 -6.00
CA LEU A 76 0.33 -9.10 -6.64
C LEU A 76 1.30 -9.85 -7.56
N ARG A 77 2.11 -9.12 -8.34
CA ARG A 77 3.13 -9.71 -9.22
C ARG A 77 4.18 -10.46 -8.41
N ARG A 78 4.69 -9.86 -7.34
CA ARG A 78 5.66 -10.48 -6.42
C ARG A 78 5.08 -11.71 -5.74
N LEU A 79 3.83 -11.67 -5.29
CA LEU A 79 3.13 -12.82 -4.73
C LEU A 79 3.11 -13.98 -5.71
N ARG A 80 2.66 -13.74 -6.95
CA ARG A 80 2.56 -14.78 -8.00
C ARG A 80 3.89 -15.41 -8.42
N ALA A 81 5.01 -14.76 -8.10
CA ALA A 81 6.34 -15.32 -8.34
C ALA A 81 6.78 -16.32 -7.26
N ILE A 82 6.09 -16.37 -6.12
CA ILE A 82 6.38 -17.32 -5.03
C ILE A 82 5.76 -18.67 -5.38
N ASP A 83 6.56 -19.74 -5.32
CA ASP A 83 6.06 -21.10 -5.51
C ASP A 83 5.16 -21.51 -4.35
N ARG A 84 3.84 -21.44 -4.59
CA ARG A 84 2.81 -21.83 -3.62
C ARG A 84 2.93 -23.29 -3.19
N ALA A 85 3.40 -24.20 -4.04
CA ALA A 85 3.51 -25.62 -3.71
C ALA A 85 4.65 -25.89 -2.71
N ALA A 86 5.67 -25.02 -2.69
CA ALA A 86 6.77 -25.06 -1.72
C ALA A 86 6.42 -24.46 -0.35
N LEU A 87 5.19 -23.96 -0.16
CA LEU A 87 4.71 -23.39 1.09
C LEU A 87 4.06 -24.45 2.01
N SER A 88 4.16 -24.23 3.32
CA SER A 88 3.37 -24.98 4.31
C SER A 88 1.87 -24.79 4.08
N ARG A 89 1.01 -25.70 4.58
CA ARG A 89 -0.45 -25.55 4.43
C ARG A 89 -0.97 -24.23 4.99
N GLY A 90 -0.41 -23.75 6.11
CA GLY A 90 -0.76 -22.46 6.70
C GLY A 90 -0.31 -21.29 5.81
N ASP A 91 0.90 -21.34 5.28
CA ASP A 91 1.40 -20.30 4.36
C ASP A 91 0.65 -20.30 3.03
N GLN A 92 0.20 -21.44 2.53
CA GLN A 92 -0.67 -21.53 1.36
C GLN A 92 -2.01 -20.82 1.60
N LEU A 93 -2.59 -20.97 2.78
CA LEU A 93 -3.81 -20.24 3.14
C LEU A 93 -3.56 -18.73 3.21
N ASN A 94 -2.47 -18.30 3.86
CA ASN A 94 -2.11 -16.89 3.93
C ASN A 94 -1.84 -16.30 2.54
N TYR A 95 -1.16 -17.05 1.68
CA TYR A 95 -0.95 -16.71 0.27
C TYR A 95 -2.29 -16.49 -0.45
N ASP A 96 -3.24 -17.42 -0.32
CA ASP A 96 -4.53 -17.35 -1.01
C ASP A 96 -5.39 -16.18 -0.53
N ILE A 97 -5.37 -15.90 0.79
CA ILE A 97 -6.05 -14.74 1.37
C ILE A 97 -5.43 -13.46 0.81
N PHE A 98 -4.11 -13.33 0.84
CA PHE A 98 -3.42 -12.14 0.34
C PHE A 98 -3.62 -11.94 -1.17
N LEU A 99 -3.62 -13.02 -1.95
CA LEU A 99 -3.95 -13.01 -3.38
C LEU A 99 -5.32 -12.35 -3.61
N ARG A 100 -6.34 -12.79 -2.85
CA ARG A 100 -7.68 -12.23 -2.95
C ARG A 100 -7.72 -10.76 -2.54
N LEU A 101 -7.10 -10.39 -1.42
CA LEU A 101 -7.06 -9.00 -0.95
C LEU A 101 -6.46 -8.06 -2.01
N LYS A 102 -5.32 -8.42 -2.60
CA LYS A 102 -4.67 -7.61 -3.65
C LYS A 102 -5.52 -7.52 -4.92
N GLN A 103 -6.19 -8.61 -5.32
CA GLN A 103 -7.11 -8.60 -6.47
C GLN A 103 -8.32 -7.70 -6.23
N ASP A 104 -8.92 -7.78 -5.05
CA ASP A 104 -10.07 -6.96 -4.67
C ASP A 104 -9.68 -5.47 -4.64
N GLU A 105 -8.54 -5.12 -4.04
CA GLU A 105 -8.03 -3.74 -4.02
C GLU A 105 -7.73 -3.18 -5.41
N ILE A 106 -7.05 -3.95 -6.27
CA ILE A 106 -6.84 -3.56 -7.67
C ILE A 106 -8.19 -3.33 -8.36
N GLY A 107 -9.15 -4.22 -8.15
CA GLY A 107 -10.50 -4.08 -8.68
C GLY A 107 -11.19 -2.79 -8.23
N GLN A 108 -11.03 -2.39 -6.97
CA GLN A 108 -11.55 -1.12 -6.43
C GLN A 108 -10.95 0.10 -7.12
N TYR A 109 -9.63 0.12 -7.32
CA TYR A 109 -8.96 1.19 -8.07
C TYR A 109 -9.40 1.24 -9.54
N GLU A 110 -9.53 0.09 -10.19
CA GLU A 110 -9.99 -0.01 -11.58
C GLU A 110 -11.45 0.44 -11.75
N HIS A 111 -12.30 0.15 -10.75
CA HIS A 111 -13.66 0.67 -10.65
C HIS A 111 -13.72 2.13 -10.19
N ARG A 112 -12.57 2.75 -9.87
CA ARG A 112 -12.46 4.15 -9.45
C ARG A 112 -13.32 4.50 -8.24
N SER A 113 -13.45 3.58 -7.27
CA SER A 113 -14.25 3.82 -6.05
C SER A 113 -13.75 5.01 -5.23
N TYR A 114 -12.47 5.38 -5.37
CA TYR A 114 -11.89 6.59 -4.79
C TYR A 114 -12.55 7.92 -5.26
N LEU A 115 -13.34 7.91 -6.34
CA LEU A 115 -14.13 9.07 -6.77
C LEU A 115 -15.37 9.32 -5.90
N ILE A 116 -15.73 8.37 -5.04
CA ILE A 116 -16.87 8.44 -4.11
C ILE A 116 -16.33 8.38 -2.66
N PRO A 117 -15.62 9.40 -2.17
CA PRO A 117 -14.99 9.41 -0.83
C PRO A 117 -15.98 9.70 0.32
N ILE A 118 -17.27 9.83 0.01
CA ILE A 118 -18.35 10.12 0.96
C ILE A 118 -19.49 9.13 0.69
N THR A 119 -19.98 8.51 1.75
CA THR A 119 -21.22 7.73 1.77
C THR A 119 -22.15 8.22 2.87
N ASN A 120 -23.34 7.63 2.96
CA ASN A 120 -24.27 7.89 4.06
C ASN A 120 -23.75 7.39 5.43
N ARG A 121 -22.71 6.54 5.44
CA ARG A 121 -22.15 5.94 6.65
C ARG A 121 -20.75 6.48 6.99
N GLU A 122 -19.92 6.73 5.98
CA GLU A 122 -18.49 6.97 6.15
C GLU A 122 -17.98 8.08 5.24
N GLY A 123 -16.82 8.65 5.60
CA GLY A 123 -16.10 9.58 4.75
C GLY A 123 -15.06 10.39 5.50
N PHE A 124 -14.26 11.16 4.76
CA PHE A 124 -13.23 12.00 5.37
C PHE A 124 -13.83 13.09 6.29
N HIS A 125 -15.01 13.59 5.93
CA HIS A 125 -15.76 14.61 6.69
C HIS A 125 -16.30 14.11 8.05
N THR A 126 -16.56 12.82 8.23
CA THR A 126 -16.99 12.24 9.52
C THR A 126 -15.82 11.68 10.33
N SER A 127 -14.84 11.07 9.64
CA SER A 127 -13.67 10.47 10.29
C SER A 127 -12.69 11.52 10.85
N PHE A 128 -12.51 12.66 10.18
CA PHE A 128 -11.55 13.69 10.60
C PHE A 128 -11.91 14.38 11.93
N PRO A 129 -13.17 14.80 12.19
CA PRO A 129 -13.54 15.35 13.50
C PRO A 129 -13.35 14.38 14.68
N GLN A 130 -13.35 13.07 14.41
CA GLN A 130 -13.12 12.02 15.41
C GLN A 130 -11.62 11.74 15.65
N LEU A 131 -10.72 12.48 14.98
CA LEU A 131 -9.28 12.28 15.12
C LEU A 131 -8.78 12.35 16.58
N PRO A 132 -9.26 13.26 17.46
CA PRO A 132 -8.86 13.28 18.87
C PRO A 132 -9.02 11.96 19.61
N ASP A 133 -10.04 11.17 19.26
CA ASP A 133 -10.33 9.89 19.91
C ASP A 133 -9.43 8.75 19.39
N ARG A 134 -8.70 9.00 18.30
CA ARG A 134 -7.89 8.00 17.58
C ARG A 134 -6.40 8.30 17.62
N VAL A 135 -6.01 9.38 18.29
CA VAL A 135 -4.62 9.78 18.44
C VAL A 135 -4.32 10.03 19.91
N PRO A 136 -3.11 9.76 20.36
CA PRO A 136 -2.70 10.15 21.71
C PRO A 136 -2.60 11.68 21.80
N LEU A 137 -2.91 12.19 22.99
CA LEU A 137 -2.89 13.61 23.35
C LEU A 137 -2.33 13.77 24.77
N ALA A 138 -1.16 13.19 25.03
CA ALA A 138 -0.56 13.12 26.37
C ALA A 138 0.69 13.99 26.53
N THR A 139 1.39 14.26 25.43
CA THR A 139 2.67 14.99 25.43
C THR A 139 2.62 16.20 24.50
N VAL A 140 3.55 17.13 24.68
CA VAL A 140 3.69 18.30 23.77
C VAL A 140 3.81 17.85 22.31
N ARG A 141 4.64 16.83 22.03
CA ARG A 141 4.81 16.25 20.69
C ARG A 141 3.50 15.70 20.10
N ASP A 142 2.64 15.13 20.93
CA ASP A 142 1.33 14.63 20.49
C ASP A 142 0.43 15.79 20.03
N TYR A 143 0.35 16.86 20.82
CA TYR A 143 -0.40 18.06 20.46
C TYR A 143 0.18 18.75 19.21
N GLU A 144 1.50 18.83 19.07
CA GLU A 144 2.15 19.35 17.86
C GLU A 144 1.77 18.55 16.61
N SER A 145 1.76 17.22 16.73
CA SER A 145 1.36 16.31 15.64
C SER A 145 -0.11 16.46 15.28
N TYR A 146 -0.98 16.57 16.30
CA TYR A 146 -2.41 16.83 16.10
C TYR A 146 -2.66 18.18 15.41
N ILE A 147 -1.99 19.26 15.86
CA ILE A 147 -2.07 20.59 15.22
C ILE A 147 -1.57 20.54 13.78
N ALA A 148 -0.52 19.78 13.48
CA ALA A 148 -0.06 19.59 12.11
C ALA A 148 -1.13 18.97 11.21
N ARG A 149 -1.85 17.95 11.69
CA ARG A 149 -2.99 17.34 10.98
C ARG A 149 -4.15 18.34 10.79
N LEU A 150 -4.46 19.15 11.80
CA LEU A 150 -5.47 20.23 11.68
C LEU A 150 -5.10 21.24 10.59
N ARG A 151 -3.84 21.67 10.55
CA ARG A 151 -3.34 22.59 9.50
C ARG A 151 -3.38 21.97 8.11
N ALA A 152 -3.11 20.67 7.99
CA ALA A 152 -3.14 19.94 6.72
C ALA A 152 -4.55 19.69 6.18
N PHE A 153 -5.60 19.80 7.02
CA PHE A 153 -6.97 19.43 6.65
C PHE A 153 -7.50 20.17 5.42
N ARG A 154 -7.17 21.46 5.26
CA ARG A 154 -7.60 22.25 4.09
C ARG A 154 -7.14 21.59 2.78
N SER A 155 -5.87 21.18 2.71
CA SER A 155 -5.33 20.52 1.52
C SER A 155 -5.95 19.13 1.33
N TYR A 156 -6.10 18.37 2.40
CA TYR A 156 -6.72 17.04 2.37
C TYR A 156 -8.17 17.08 1.88
N ALA A 157 -8.96 18.02 2.37
CA ALA A 157 -10.34 18.23 1.92
C ALA A 157 -10.40 18.68 0.46
N GLN A 158 -9.48 19.55 0.02
CA GLN A 158 -9.41 20.01 -1.36
C GLN A 158 -9.13 18.85 -2.35
N GLN A 159 -8.21 17.93 -2.00
CA GLN A 159 -7.95 16.75 -2.81
C GLN A 159 -9.20 15.84 -2.92
N HIS A 160 -9.93 15.63 -1.83
CA HIS A 160 -11.20 14.88 -1.88
C HIS A 160 -12.28 15.58 -2.72
N ILE A 161 -12.37 16.91 -2.66
CA ILE A 161 -13.28 17.70 -3.52
C ILE A 161 -12.93 17.52 -5.00
N GLU A 162 -11.64 17.48 -5.34
CA GLU A 162 -11.19 17.23 -6.72
C GLU A 162 -11.57 15.83 -7.20
N LEU A 163 -11.42 14.80 -6.35
CA LEU A 163 -11.89 13.45 -6.65
C LEU A 163 -13.40 13.41 -6.87
N MET A 164 -14.18 14.07 -6.01
CA MET A 164 -15.64 14.14 -6.16
C MET A 164 -16.07 14.88 -7.43
N ARG A 165 -15.37 15.97 -7.81
CA ARG A 165 -15.63 16.69 -9.06
C ARG A 165 -15.39 15.79 -10.28
N GLU A 166 -14.33 15.00 -10.25
CA GLU A 166 -14.06 13.99 -11.28
C GLU A 166 -15.13 12.88 -11.28
N GLY A 167 -15.61 12.48 -10.10
CA GLY A 167 -16.75 11.56 -9.95
C GLY A 167 -18.01 12.08 -10.63
N ILE A 168 -18.40 13.33 -10.34
CA ILE A 168 -19.54 14.01 -10.98
C ILE A 168 -19.37 14.06 -12.50
N ARG A 169 -18.18 14.44 -13.00
CA ARG A 169 -17.89 14.53 -14.43
C ARG A 169 -18.04 13.19 -15.15
N THR A 170 -17.79 12.08 -14.45
CA THR A 170 -17.79 10.72 -15.01
C THR A 170 -19.02 9.90 -14.65
N GLY A 171 -20.00 10.50 -13.96
CA GLY A 171 -21.22 9.82 -13.51
C GLY A 171 -21.00 8.85 -12.34
N MET A 172 -19.84 8.88 -11.69
CA MET A 172 -19.51 8.09 -10.51
C MET A 172 -19.97 8.84 -9.25
N VAL A 173 -21.27 8.83 -9.01
CA VAL A 173 -21.93 9.44 -7.85
C VAL A 173 -22.84 8.43 -7.17
N LEU A 174 -23.18 8.68 -5.90
CA LEU A 174 -24.20 7.89 -5.23
C LEU A 174 -25.59 8.15 -5.86
N PRO A 175 -26.50 7.16 -5.81
CA PRO A 175 -27.88 7.32 -6.28
C PRO A 175 -28.65 8.43 -5.58
#